data_AF-A0A934TIP5-F1
#
_entry.id   AF-A0A934TIP5-F1
#
_cell.length_a   1.000
_cell.length_b   1.000
_cell.length_c   1.000
_cell.angle_alpha   90.00
_cell.angle_beta   90.00
_cell.angle_gamma   90.00
#
_symmetry.space_group_name_H-M   'P 1'
#
loop_
_entity.id
_entity.type
_entity.pdbx_description
1 polymer ?
#
loop_
_entity_poly.entity_id
_entity_poly.type
_entity_poly.pdbx_seq_one_letter_code
_entity_poly.pdbx_strand_id
1 'polypeptide(L)'
;MITSLNTSLCNRLIKSRQSLFNCYLKEIAGICGIQKNLSFHMSRHTFATLALNKGVSLESVSKILGHTNIRTTMIYANITDQKIESEMNRMRKKK
;
A
#
# COMPACT_ATOMS: atom_id res chain seq x y z
N MET A 1 9.43 -26.99 -9.86
CA MET A 1 10.35 -26.71 -10.99
C MET A 1 9.70 -25.76 -12.03
N ILE A 2 8.95 -24.72 -11.60
CA ILE A 2 8.21 -23.81 -12.52
C ILE A 2 8.45 -22.32 -12.18
N THR A 3 9.25 -21.98 -11.16
CA THR A 3 9.41 -20.58 -10.73
C THR A 3 10.59 -19.85 -11.39
N SER A 4 11.57 -20.55 -11.98
CA SER A 4 12.80 -19.92 -12.50
C SER A 4 12.75 -19.45 -13.96
N LEU A 5 11.71 -19.81 -14.73
CA LEU A 5 11.62 -19.51 -16.18
C LEU A 5 10.88 -18.20 -16.51
N ASN A 6 10.28 -17.51 -15.54
CA ASN A 6 9.47 -16.31 -15.82
C ASN A 6 10.18 -14.97 -15.55
N THR A 7 11.23 -14.94 -14.72
CA THR A 7 11.90 -13.68 -14.35
C THR A 7 12.70 -13.10 -15.53
N SER A 8 13.33 -13.94 -16.34
CA SER A 8 14.11 -13.52 -17.52
C SER A 8 13.23 -13.08 -18.70
N LEU A 9 12.02 -13.65 -18.84
CA LEU A 9 11.04 -13.23 -19.86
C LEU A 9 10.28 -11.94 -19.45
N CYS A 10 9.92 -11.74 -18.17
CA CYS A 10 9.36 -10.46 -17.66
C CYS A 10 10.35 -9.33 -18.01
N ASN A 11 11.64 -9.49 -17.68
CA ASN A 11 12.63 -8.41 -17.83
C ASN A 11 12.88 -7.98 -19.28
N ARG A 12 12.67 -8.85 -20.27
CA ARG A 12 12.94 -8.57 -21.69
C ARG A 12 11.77 -7.90 -22.42
N LEU A 13 10.55 -8.00 -21.90
CA LEU A 13 9.31 -7.54 -22.56
C LEU A 13 8.60 -6.38 -21.83
N ILE A 14 9.05 -6.00 -20.64
CA ILE A 14 8.39 -4.96 -19.84
C ILE A 14 8.88 -3.56 -20.23
N LYS A 15 7.96 -2.74 -20.73
CA LYS A 15 8.22 -1.36 -21.17
C LYS A 15 8.37 -0.32 -20.05
N SER A 16 7.94 -0.58 -18.81
CA SER A 16 7.91 0.41 -17.73
C SER A 16 8.49 -0.08 -16.40
N ARG A 17 9.26 0.78 -15.71
CA ARG A 17 9.91 0.46 -14.42
C ARG A 17 8.92 -0.01 -13.36
N GLN A 18 7.70 0.56 -13.34
CA GLN A 18 6.66 0.17 -12.39
C GLN A 18 6.21 -1.28 -12.57
N SER A 19 6.07 -1.73 -13.82
CA SER A 19 5.70 -3.11 -14.13
C SER A 19 6.83 -4.09 -13.76
N LEU A 20 8.08 -3.68 -13.94
CA LEU A 20 9.25 -4.44 -13.51
C LEU A 20 9.26 -4.65 -11.99
N PHE A 21 9.07 -3.58 -11.21
CA PHE A 21 8.95 -3.68 -9.75
C PHE A 21 7.79 -4.58 -9.32
N ASN A 22 6.66 -4.55 -10.03
CA ASN A 22 5.53 -5.44 -9.73
C ASN A 22 5.85 -6.92 -10.02
N CYS A 23 6.63 -7.27 -11.06
CA CYS A 23 7.08 -8.68 -11.24
C CYS A 23 7.94 -9.13 -10.04
N TYR A 24 8.92 -8.33 -9.62
CA TYR A 24 9.76 -8.65 -8.46
C TYR A 24 8.96 -8.75 -7.16
N LEU A 25 8.00 -7.85 -6.93
CA LEU A 25 7.14 -7.90 -5.75
C LEU A 25 6.30 -9.18 -5.71
N LYS A 26 5.83 -9.68 -6.86
CA LYS A 26 5.09 -10.95 -6.93
C LYS A 26 5.98 -12.15 -6.64
N GLU A 27 7.22 -12.13 -7.10
CA GLU A 27 8.20 -13.18 -6.81
C GLU A 27 8.50 -13.25 -5.31
N ILE A 28 8.79 -12.09 -4.69
CA ILE A 28 9.00 -11.99 -3.23
C ILE A 28 7.74 -12.41 -2.46
N ALA A 29 6.55 -11.99 -2.90
CA ALA A 29 5.29 -12.41 -2.29
C ALA A 29 5.09 -13.92 -2.32
N GLY A 30 5.46 -14.58 -3.43
CA GLY A 30 5.42 -16.03 -3.57
C GLY A 30 6.36 -16.75 -2.58
N ILE A 31 7.56 -16.21 -2.37
CA ILE A 31 8.52 -16.73 -1.39
C ILE A 31 7.99 -16.54 0.05
N CYS A 32 7.38 -15.39 0.34
CA CYS A 32 6.82 -15.09 1.67
C CYS A 32 5.45 -15.71 1.93
N GLY A 33 4.84 -16.42 0.97
CA GLY A 33 3.50 -17.01 1.12
C GLY A 33 2.36 -15.98 1.19
N ILE A 34 2.57 -14.76 0.70
CA ILE A 34 1.56 -13.69 0.72
C ILE A 34 0.61 -13.89 -0.46
N GLN A 35 -0.66 -14.21 -0.18
CA GLN A 35 -1.69 -14.45 -1.21
C GLN A 35 -2.27 -13.15 -1.81
N LYS A 36 -1.92 -11.98 -1.28
CA LYS A 36 -2.41 -10.69 -1.77
C LYS A 36 -1.59 -10.21 -2.96
N ASN A 37 -2.26 -9.69 -3.98
CA ASN A 37 -1.62 -9.08 -5.14
C ASN A 37 -0.88 -7.80 -4.77
N LEU A 38 0.43 -7.90 -4.53
CA LEU A 38 1.27 -6.72 -4.25
C LEU A 38 1.48 -5.89 -5.51
N SER A 39 1.26 -4.58 -5.39
CA SER A 39 1.54 -3.60 -6.44
C SER A 39 2.11 -2.32 -5.84
N PHE A 40 2.80 -1.54 -6.66
CA PHE A 40 3.30 -0.22 -6.28
C PHE A 40 2.20 0.75 -5.81
N HIS A 41 0.99 0.63 -6.35
CA HIS A 41 -0.15 1.45 -5.88
C HIS A 41 -0.53 1.07 -4.44
N MET A 42 -0.52 -0.22 -4.11
CA MET A 42 -0.81 -0.67 -2.74
C MET A 42 0.20 -0.15 -1.73
N SER A 43 1.50 -0.15 -2.04
CA SER A 43 2.51 0.39 -1.12
C SER A 43 2.29 1.88 -0.84
N ARG A 44 1.84 2.66 -1.83
CA ARG A 44 1.48 4.07 -1.64
C ARG A 44 0.27 4.24 -0.73
N HIS A 45 -0.76 3.42 -0.91
CA HIS A 45 -1.92 3.42 0.00
C HIS A 45 -1.52 3.05 1.43
N THR A 46 -0.71 2.00 1.60
CA THR A 46 -0.21 1.57 2.91
C THR A 46 0.62 2.67 3.59
N PHE A 47 1.49 3.35 2.84
CA PHE A 47 2.28 4.46 3.38
C PHE A 47 1.41 5.63 3.85
N ALA A 48 0.43 6.04 3.03
CA ALA A 48 -0.48 7.13 3.38
C ALA A 48 -1.25 6.85 4.68
N THR A 49 -1.86 5.66 4.77
CA THR A 49 -2.59 5.22 5.96
C THR A 49 -1.66 5.08 7.17
N LEU A 50 -0.43 4.58 7.00
CA LEU A 50 0.52 4.44 8.11
C LEU A 50 0.97 5.80 8.64
N ALA A 51 1.25 6.76 7.74
CA ALA A 51 1.65 8.11 8.12
C ALA A 51 0.55 8.82 8.92
N LEU A 52 -0.71 8.70 8.49
CA LEU A 52 -1.85 9.24 9.22
C LEU A 52 -2.04 8.58 10.59
N ASN A 53 -1.92 7.25 10.66
CA ASN A 53 -1.99 6.54 11.95
C ASN A 53 -0.86 6.91 12.92
N LYS A 54 0.30 7.34 12.40
CA LYS A 54 1.42 7.85 13.20
C LYS A 54 1.27 9.32 13.60
N GLY A 55 0.16 9.97 13.27
CA GLY A 55 -0.13 11.35 13.65
C GLY A 55 0.46 12.40 12.71
N VAL A 56 0.91 12.02 11.52
CA VAL A 56 1.35 12.99 10.50
C VAL A 56 0.11 13.72 9.96
N SER A 57 0.18 15.04 9.82
CA SER A 57 -0.94 15.84 9.30
C SER A 57 -1.29 15.47 7.85
N LEU A 58 -2.56 15.64 7.48
CA LEU A 58 -3.03 15.32 6.14
C LEU A 58 -2.32 16.17 5.06
N GLU A 59 -2.01 17.45 5.34
CA GLU A 59 -1.28 18.28 4.37
C GLU A 59 0.15 17.77 4.17
N SER A 60 0.80 17.33 5.25
CA SER A 60 2.15 16.78 5.21
C SER A 60 2.19 15.49 4.38
N VAL A 61 1.24 14.57 4.60
CA VAL A 61 1.10 13.36 3.79
C VAL A 61 0.82 13.69 2.33
N SER A 62 -0.06 14.65 2.05
CA SER A 62 -0.38 15.10 0.69
C SER A 62 0.85 15.63 -0.04
N LYS A 63 1.70 16.38 0.67
CA LYS A 63 2.96 16.94 0.14
C LYS A 63 4.01 15.87 -0.11
N ILE A 64 4.17 14.91 0.80
CA ILE A 64 5.07 13.75 0.64
C ILE A 64 4.64 12.89 -0.55
N LEU A 65 3.34 12.73 -0.76
CA LEU A 65 2.78 12.00 -1.89
C LEU A 65 2.76 12.85 -3.18
N GLY A 66 3.14 14.12 -3.16
CA GLY A 66 3.14 14.98 -4.35
C GLY A 66 1.75 15.19 -4.96
N HIS A 67 0.69 15.12 -4.16
CA HIS A 67 -0.67 15.39 -4.63
C HIS A 67 -0.89 16.91 -4.69
N THR A 68 -1.22 17.42 -5.87
CA THR A 68 -1.62 18.82 -6.08
C THR A 68 -2.99 19.15 -5.48
N ASN A 69 -3.85 18.15 -5.29
CA ASN A 69 -5.17 18.31 -4.70
C ASN A 69 -5.29 17.47 -3.42
N ILE A 70 -5.56 18.12 -2.29
CA ILE A 70 -5.70 17.45 -0.98
C ILE A 70 -6.91 16.50 -0.93
N ARG A 71 -7.90 16.66 -1.82
CA ARG A 71 -9.07 15.78 -1.91
C ARG A 71 -8.71 14.32 -2.17
N THR A 72 -7.63 14.05 -2.92
CA THR A 72 -7.19 12.66 -3.17
C THR A 72 -6.58 12.04 -1.91
N THR A 73 -5.96 12.86 -1.06
CA THR A 73 -5.39 12.44 0.23
C THR A 73 -6.48 12.26 1.30
N MET A 74 -7.58 13.02 1.23
CA MET A 74 -8.72 12.89 2.17
C MET A 74 -9.37 11.50 2.18
N ILE A 75 -9.27 10.73 1.09
CA ILE A 75 -9.77 9.34 1.04
C ILE A 75 -9.12 8.47 2.15
N TYR A 76 -7.89 8.79 2.56
CA TYR A 76 -7.20 8.07 3.64
C TYR A 76 -7.62 8.51 5.05
N ALA A 77 -8.18 9.71 5.22
CA ALA A 77 -8.66 10.21 6.50
C ALA A 77 -9.86 9.40 7.00
N ASN A 78 -10.84 9.14 6.12
CA ASN A 78 -12.04 8.35 6.43
C ASN A 78 -11.72 6.93 6.93
N ILE A 79 -10.66 6.32 6.39
CA ILE A 79 -10.19 4.99 6.80
C ILE A 79 -9.64 5.03 8.23
N THR A 80 -9.00 6.14 8.60
CA THR A 80 -8.44 6.34 9.94
C THR A 80 -9.55 6.57 10.96
N ASP A 81 -10.59 7.33 10.61
CA ASP A 81 -11.75 7.59 11.49
C ASP A 81 -12.53 6.31 11.81
N GLN A 82 -12.80 5.47 10.80
CA GLN A 82 -13.41 4.15 11.00
C GLN A 82 -12.59 3.26 11.93
N LYS A 83 -11.26 3.37 11.85
CA LYS A 83 -10.36 2.60 12.70
C LYS A 83 -10.42 3.08 14.15
N ILE A 84 -10.44 4.38 14.39
CA ILE A 84 -10.60 4.97 15.73
C ILE A 84 -11.94 4.53 16.34
N GLU A 85 -13.02 4.61 15.58
CA GLU A 85 -14.34 4.16 16.03
C GLU A 85 -14.34 2.67 16.38
N SER A 86 -13.70 1.84 15.56
CA SER A 86 -13.59 0.39 15.80
C SER A 86 -12.82 0.08 17.09
N GLU A 87 -11.74 0.80 17.37
CA GLU A 87 -10.92 0.63 18.58
C GLU A 87 -11.68 1.12 19.83
N MET A 88 -12.40 2.24 19.74
CA MET A 88 -13.25 2.76 20.83
C MET A 88 -14.40 1.81 21.17
N ASN A 89 -15.05 1.24 20.16
CA ASN A 89 -16.10 0.24 20.34
C ASN A 89 -15.54 -1.07 20.94
N ARG A 90 -14.32 -1.45 20.59
CA ARG A 90 -13.63 -2.61 21.17
C ARG A 90 -13.27 -2.38 22.64
N MET A 91 -12.81 -1.18 23.00
CA MET A 91 -12.59 -0.80 24.41
C MET A 91 -13.89 -0.85 25.22
N ARG A 92 -15.01 -0.36 24.65
CA ARG A 92 -16.33 -0.39 25.31
C ARG A 92 -16.86 -1.80 25.58
N LYS A 93 -16.60 -2.77 24.70
CA LYS A 93 -17.05 -4.17 24.85
C LYS A 93 -16.25 -5.00 25.86
N LYS A 94 -15.11 -4.50 26.32
CA LYS A 94 -14.22 -5.23 27.24
C LYS A 94 -14.50 -4.95 28.72
N LYS A 95 -15.67 -4.39 29.03
CA LYS A 95 -16.16 -4.02 30.35
C LYS A 95 -17.39 -4.86 30.66
#